data_AF-A0A523N9L6-F1
#
_entry.id   AF-A0A523N9L6-F1
#
_cell.length_a   1.000
_cell.length_b   1.000
_cell.length_c   1.000
_cell.angle_alpha   90.00
_cell.angle_beta   90.00
_cell.angle_gamma   90.00
#
_symmetry.space_group_name_H-M   'P 1'
#
loop_
_entity.id
_entity.type
_entity.pdbx_description
1 polymer ?
#
loop_
_entity_poly.entity_id
_entity_poly.type
_entity_poly.pdbx_seq_one_letter_code
_entity_poly.pdbx_strand_id
1 'polypeptide(L)'
;MLIDIATASPPFEVKQTKAAEELKNRMGKEGATSRLIDIAATYSGIDKRYIVVPDAETENSDKFFTNEDGKHFNPDTKSRMDLYEEWSVKLTSEAVEKLLTKNKINPDDINRLITISCTGFFAPGIDYHLINRFNFPKSIKRTHIGFMGCAAALVGVNSVWEALSSHNGNPSTTLLVAVELCSLHLQTKATRDNILANMIFADGAAAGIFTNKINSGADHLLKIISAHSILFENSSEYMGWKIGNFGFEMMLSSELPKIILETAAPNVINILNKEGVDKNDIKHWALHPGGRAILDSLQKGLQLSDEQLIPSREVLRNYGNMSSASILFVLKEIIHNRKLNKGEYCCAIAFGPGLTMEVVLFKAV
;
A
#
# COMPACT_ATOMS: atom_id res chain seq x y z
N MET A 1 -13.24 -15.08 3.74
CA MET A 1 -11.86 -15.59 3.88
C MET A 1 -11.03 -14.97 2.78
N LEU A 2 -9.86 -14.43 3.10
CA LEU A 2 -8.81 -14.12 2.14
C LEU A 2 -8.19 -15.45 1.69
N ILE A 3 -8.19 -15.69 0.38
CA ILE A 3 -7.68 -16.92 -0.23
C ILE A 3 -6.20 -16.76 -0.60
N ASP A 4 -5.87 -15.70 -1.33
CA ASP A 4 -4.51 -15.45 -1.79
C ASP A 4 -4.33 -13.99 -2.20
N ILE A 5 -3.07 -13.57 -2.35
CA ILE A 5 -2.66 -12.25 -2.85
C ILE A 5 -1.58 -12.44 -3.92
N ALA A 6 -1.71 -11.71 -5.02
CA ALA A 6 -0.66 -11.54 -6.02
C ALA A 6 -0.28 -10.06 -6.15
N THR A 7 0.95 -9.83 -6.61
CA THR A 7 1.54 -8.49 -6.69
C THR A 7 2.21 -8.25 -8.04
N ALA A 8 2.28 -6.98 -8.43
CA ALA A 8 3.01 -6.50 -9.59
C ALA A 8 3.80 -5.24 -9.21
N SER A 9 4.99 -5.12 -9.75
CA SER A 9 5.88 -3.96 -9.58
C SER A 9 6.28 -3.47 -10.96
N PRO A 10 6.47 -2.16 -11.15
CA PRO A 10 6.97 -1.63 -12.42
C PRO A 10 8.41 -2.10 -12.69
N PRO A 11 8.88 -1.98 -13.95
CA PRO A 11 10.13 -2.61 -14.36
C PRO A 11 11.39 -1.93 -13.80
N PHE A 12 11.31 -0.65 -13.43
CA PHE A 12 12.50 0.12 -13.07
C PHE A 12 12.85 -0.05 -11.59
N GLU A 13 13.84 -0.89 -11.32
CA GLU A 13 14.41 -1.10 -10.00
C GLU A 13 15.47 -0.04 -9.69
N VAL A 14 15.25 0.74 -8.63
CA VAL A 14 16.14 1.82 -8.22
C VAL A 14 16.66 1.57 -6.81
N LYS A 15 17.99 1.40 -6.70
CA LYS A 15 18.69 1.34 -5.41
C LYS A 15 18.53 2.67 -4.68
N GLN A 16 18.39 2.61 -3.36
CA GLN A 16 18.14 3.79 -2.54
C GLN A 16 19.27 4.83 -2.63
N THR A 17 20.52 4.38 -2.79
CA THR A 17 21.68 5.27 -3.03
C THR A 17 21.56 6.02 -4.36
N LYS A 18 21.14 5.34 -5.43
CA LYS A 18 20.93 5.95 -6.75
C LYS A 18 19.77 6.94 -6.74
N ALA A 19 18.68 6.61 -6.03
CA ALA A 19 17.58 7.54 -5.84
C ALA A 19 18.01 8.82 -5.10
N ALA A 20 18.88 8.69 -4.10
CA ALA A 20 19.42 9.83 -3.36
C ALA A 20 20.32 10.71 -4.24
N GLU A 21 21.18 10.11 -5.09
CA GLU A 21 21.99 10.83 -6.08
C GLU A 21 21.13 11.61 -7.06
N GLU A 22 20.09 10.98 -7.61
CA GLU A 22 19.18 11.63 -8.55
C GLU A 22 18.37 12.75 -7.90
N LEU A 23 17.96 12.57 -6.64
CA LEU A 23 17.28 13.63 -5.89
C LEU A 23 18.21 14.83 -5.62
N LYS A 24 19.50 14.58 -5.34
CA LYS A 24 20.52 15.63 -5.19
C LYS A 24 20.75 16.39 -6.51
N ASN A 25 20.72 15.71 -7.66
CA ASN A 25 20.80 16.37 -8.97
C ASN A 25 19.66 17.38 -9.17
N ARG A 26 18.46 17.08 -8.65
CA ARG A 26 17.26 17.93 -8.78
C ARG A 26 17.19 19.06 -7.76
N MET A 27 17.53 18.77 -6.50
CA MET A 27 17.30 19.68 -5.37
C MET A 27 18.54 20.48 -4.95
N GLY A 28 19.72 20.09 -5.43
CA GLY A 28 21.00 20.69 -5.07
C GLY A 28 21.98 19.66 -4.50
N LYS A 29 23.18 19.61 -5.08
CA LYS A 29 24.21 18.60 -4.77
C LYS A 29 25.07 18.93 -3.54
N GLU A 30 24.91 20.11 -2.95
CA GLU A 30 25.77 20.61 -1.87
C GLU A 30 24.94 21.21 -0.71
N GLY A 31 25.60 21.42 0.42
CA GLY A 31 25.01 22.11 1.57
C GLY A 31 24.03 21.26 2.39
N ALA A 32 23.13 21.93 3.11
CA ALA A 32 22.21 21.30 4.05
C ALA A 32 21.23 20.33 3.37
N THR A 33 20.75 20.66 2.17
CA THR A 33 19.83 19.83 1.38
C THR A 33 20.43 18.46 1.08
N SER A 34 21.66 18.43 0.54
CA SER A 34 22.33 17.16 0.23
C SER A 34 22.48 16.27 1.45
N ARG A 35 22.91 16.85 2.59
CA ARG A 35 23.07 16.09 3.84
C ARG A 35 21.75 15.51 4.33
N LEU A 36 20.65 16.26 4.21
CA LEU A 36 19.33 15.79 4.61
C LEU A 36 18.85 14.63 3.71
N ILE A 37 19.14 14.68 2.41
CA ILE A 37 18.86 13.58 1.48
C ILE A 37 19.67 12.33 1.87
N ASP A 38 20.97 12.49 2.17
CA ASP A 38 21.84 11.38 2.58
C ASP A 38 21.35 10.73 3.89
N ILE A 39 20.93 11.54 4.86
CA ILE A 39 20.32 11.06 6.12
C ILE A 39 19.00 10.32 5.82
N ALA A 40 18.11 10.90 5.02
CA ALA A 40 16.83 10.29 4.68
C ALA A 40 17.03 8.94 3.98
N ALA A 41 17.99 8.84 3.05
CA ALA A 41 18.34 7.59 2.39
C ALA A 41 18.90 6.55 3.37
N THR A 42 19.91 6.93 4.16
CA THR A 42 20.60 6.03 5.10
C THR A 42 19.68 5.45 6.16
N TYR A 43 18.75 6.27 6.69
CA TYR A 43 17.86 5.84 7.77
C TYR A 43 16.46 5.41 7.29
N SER A 44 16.22 5.36 5.98
CA SER A 44 14.91 4.97 5.41
C SER A 44 14.51 3.53 5.75
N GLY A 45 15.49 2.62 5.90
CA GLY A 45 15.24 1.19 5.98
C GLY A 45 14.85 0.56 4.63
N ILE A 46 15.18 1.24 3.52
CA ILE A 46 14.87 0.84 2.15
C ILE A 46 16.18 0.60 1.40
N ASP A 47 16.33 -0.56 0.78
CA ASP A 47 17.49 -0.89 -0.06
C ASP A 47 17.21 -0.54 -1.52
N LYS A 48 15.98 -0.81 -1.97
CA LYS A 48 15.54 -0.58 -3.34
C LYS A 48 14.04 -0.31 -3.42
N ARG A 49 13.63 0.34 -4.50
CA ARG A 49 12.24 0.64 -4.85
C ARG A 49 12.00 0.30 -6.30
N TYR A 50 10.74 0.05 -6.63
CA TYR A 50 10.27 -0.05 -8.01
C TYR A 50 9.46 1.20 -8.33
N ILE A 51 9.73 1.82 -9.48
CA ILE A 51 9.05 3.03 -9.92
C ILE A 51 8.66 2.94 -11.41
N VAL A 52 7.64 3.68 -11.84
CA VAL A 52 7.26 3.82 -13.26
C VAL A 52 8.06 4.90 -13.97
N VAL A 53 8.77 5.74 -13.21
CA VAL A 53 9.56 6.85 -13.72
C VAL A 53 11.01 6.38 -13.99
N PRO A 54 11.47 6.35 -15.25
CA PRO A 54 12.81 5.84 -15.61
C PRO A 54 13.96 6.82 -15.32
N ASP A 55 13.70 7.96 -14.69
CA ASP A 55 14.68 9.04 -14.55
C ASP A 55 15.97 8.62 -13.84
N ALA A 56 15.90 7.68 -12.89
CA ALA A 56 17.07 7.15 -12.21
C ALA A 56 17.81 6.06 -13.01
N GLU A 57 17.33 5.61 -14.17
CA GLU A 57 18.02 4.64 -15.02
C GLU A 57 19.03 5.29 -15.95
N THR A 58 20.23 4.73 -16.09
CA THR A 58 21.30 5.35 -16.88
C THR A 58 21.19 5.06 -18.37
N GLU A 59 20.55 3.94 -18.74
CA GLU A 59 20.47 3.44 -20.12
C GLU A 59 19.16 3.80 -20.82
N ASN A 60 18.19 4.38 -20.09
CA ASN A 60 16.90 4.78 -20.64
C ASN A 60 16.94 6.24 -21.10
N SER A 61 16.69 6.46 -22.40
CA SER A 61 16.62 7.80 -23.00
C SER A 61 15.33 8.53 -22.65
N ASP A 62 14.25 7.80 -22.35
CA ASP A 62 12.98 8.40 -22.00
C ASP A 62 13.06 8.86 -20.54
N LYS A 63 12.92 10.17 -20.32
CA LYS A 63 12.94 10.80 -19.00
C LYS A 63 11.63 11.56 -18.81
N PHE A 64 11.05 11.46 -17.62
CA PHE A 64 9.77 12.11 -17.34
C PHE A 64 9.95 13.48 -16.68
N PHE A 65 10.99 13.65 -15.85
CA PHE A 65 11.26 14.92 -15.18
C PHE A 65 12.49 15.64 -15.73
N THR A 66 13.06 15.14 -16.82
CA THR A 66 14.26 15.71 -17.46
C THR A 66 13.96 15.87 -18.93
N ASN A 67 14.18 17.05 -19.49
CA ASN A 67 13.94 17.31 -20.90
C ASN A 67 15.12 16.81 -21.77
N GLU A 68 14.99 16.90 -23.10
CA GLU A 68 16.03 16.47 -24.06
C GLU A 68 17.37 17.21 -23.87
N ASP A 69 17.34 18.45 -23.37
CA ASP A 69 18.53 19.24 -23.05
C ASP A 69 19.21 18.83 -21.72
N GLY A 70 18.69 17.81 -21.03
CA GLY A 70 19.19 17.35 -19.73
C GLY A 70 18.79 18.25 -18.54
N LYS A 71 17.88 19.20 -18.73
CA LYS A 71 17.39 20.09 -17.67
C LYS A 71 16.19 19.46 -16.95
N HIS A 72 16.25 19.46 -15.62
CA HIS A 72 15.14 19.02 -14.79
C HIS A 72 13.98 20.03 -14.83
N PHE A 73 12.76 19.53 -14.95
CA PHE A 73 11.54 20.31 -14.86
C PHE A 73 10.49 19.58 -14.02
N ASN A 74 9.36 20.24 -13.76
CA ASN A 74 8.28 19.70 -12.96
C ASN A 74 7.06 19.42 -13.86
N PRO A 75 6.76 18.16 -14.22
CA PRO A 75 5.58 17.83 -15.02
C PRO A 75 4.30 18.30 -14.33
N ASP A 76 3.34 18.78 -15.13
CA ASP A 76 2.04 19.18 -14.62
C ASP A 76 1.20 17.97 -14.18
N THR A 77 0.13 18.22 -13.43
CA THR A 77 -0.76 17.16 -12.94
C THR A 77 -1.37 16.36 -14.08
N LYS A 78 -1.68 17.00 -15.22
CA LYS A 78 -2.25 16.30 -16.37
C LYS A 78 -1.29 15.25 -16.92
N SER A 79 -0.05 15.60 -17.19
CA SER A 79 0.97 14.68 -17.73
C SER A 79 1.21 13.50 -16.77
N ARG A 80 1.15 13.75 -15.46
CA ARG A 80 1.23 12.70 -14.43
C ARG A 80 0.03 11.76 -14.47
N MET A 81 -1.18 12.29 -14.68
CA MET A 81 -2.40 11.46 -14.79
C MET A 81 -2.43 10.64 -16.08
N ASP A 82 -1.89 11.16 -17.20
CA ASP A 82 -1.77 10.42 -18.45
C ASP A 82 -0.90 9.15 -18.25
N LEU A 83 0.26 9.27 -17.59
CA LEU A 83 1.09 8.12 -17.22
C LEU A 83 0.45 7.21 -16.17
N TYR A 84 -0.30 7.81 -15.23
CA TYR A 84 -1.01 7.03 -14.22
C TYR A 84 -2.03 6.10 -14.86
N GLU A 85 -2.82 6.60 -15.82
CA GLU A 85 -3.81 5.79 -16.55
C GLU A 85 -3.14 4.58 -17.23
N GLU A 86 -2.06 4.81 -17.98
CA GLU A 86 -1.32 3.74 -18.66
C GLU A 86 -0.81 2.67 -17.68
N TRP A 87 -0.02 3.09 -16.69
CA TRP A 87 0.68 2.16 -15.81
C TRP A 87 -0.24 1.50 -14.78
N SER A 88 -1.25 2.21 -14.29
CA SER A 88 -2.20 1.64 -13.33
C SER A 88 -3.01 0.51 -13.95
N VAL A 89 -3.46 0.65 -15.20
CA VAL A 89 -4.16 -0.43 -15.93
C VAL A 89 -3.23 -1.62 -16.16
N LYS A 90 -1.98 -1.38 -16.54
CA LYS A 90 -1.00 -2.45 -16.78
C LYS A 90 -0.69 -3.26 -15.52
N LEU A 91 -0.32 -2.59 -14.42
CA LEU A 91 0.10 -3.27 -13.18
C LEU A 91 -1.06 -3.97 -12.48
N THR A 92 -2.26 -3.37 -12.46
CA THR A 92 -3.44 -4.03 -11.89
C THR A 92 -3.83 -5.26 -12.70
N SER A 93 -3.78 -5.17 -14.03
CA SER A 93 -4.01 -6.32 -14.90
C SER A 93 -3.02 -7.45 -14.63
N GLU A 94 -1.73 -7.14 -14.51
CA GLU A 94 -0.70 -8.15 -14.20
C GLU A 94 -0.92 -8.82 -12.85
N ALA A 95 -1.24 -8.05 -11.80
CA ALA A 95 -1.51 -8.59 -10.48
C ALA A 95 -2.75 -9.50 -10.48
N VAL A 96 -3.83 -9.09 -11.15
CA VAL A 96 -5.06 -9.89 -11.28
C VAL A 96 -4.80 -11.17 -12.10
N GLU A 97 -4.11 -11.07 -13.22
CA GLU A 97 -3.79 -12.22 -14.08
C GLU A 97 -2.98 -13.28 -13.33
N LYS A 98 -1.94 -12.86 -12.58
CA LYS A 98 -1.17 -13.75 -11.71
C LYS A 98 -2.04 -14.43 -10.65
N LEU A 99 -2.95 -13.67 -10.01
CA LEU A 99 -3.82 -14.19 -8.96
C LEU A 99 -4.80 -15.24 -9.49
N LEU A 100 -5.50 -14.94 -10.58
CA LEU A 100 -6.50 -15.81 -11.17
C LEU A 100 -5.86 -17.08 -11.74
N THR A 101 -4.72 -16.94 -12.42
CA THR A 101 -4.00 -18.08 -13.01
C THR A 101 -3.49 -19.03 -11.93
N LYS A 102 -2.83 -18.49 -10.90
CA LYS A 102 -2.29 -19.30 -9.80
C LYS A 102 -3.37 -20.11 -9.08
N ASN A 103 -4.52 -19.47 -8.83
CA ASN A 103 -5.61 -20.06 -8.05
C ASN A 103 -6.69 -20.74 -8.91
N LYS A 104 -6.52 -20.78 -10.25
CA LYS A 104 -7.47 -21.34 -11.22
C LYS A 104 -8.90 -20.83 -11.01
N ILE A 105 -9.03 -19.54 -10.72
CA ILE A 105 -10.32 -18.91 -10.40
C ILE A 105 -11.05 -18.61 -11.71
N ASN A 106 -12.29 -19.07 -11.81
CA ASN A 106 -13.15 -18.69 -12.94
C ASN A 106 -13.56 -17.21 -12.79
N PRO A 107 -13.28 -16.34 -13.79
CA PRO A 107 -13.73 -14.96 -13.79
C PRO A 107 -15.23 -14.79 -13.51
N ASP A 108 -16.07 -15.73 -13.94
CA ASP A 108 -17.53 -15.70 -13.72
C ASP A 108 -17.94 -15.83 -12.25
N ASP A 109 -17.08 -16.39 -11.40
CA ASP A 109 -17.36 -16.54 -9.97
C ASP A 109 -17.21 -15.20 -9.20
N ILE A 110 -16.58 -14.19 -9.80
CA ILE A 110 -16.28 -12.90 -9.16
C ILE A 110 -17.49 -11.97 -9.32
N ASN A 111 -18.18 -11.68 -8.22
CA ASN A 111 -19.40 -10.88 -8.22
C ASN A 111 -19.26 -9.49 -7.59
N ARG A 112 -18.08 -9.17 -7.05
CA ARG A 112 -17.72 -7.82 -6.61
C ARG A 112 -16.27 -7.49 -6.95
N LEU A 113 -16.05 -6.27 -7.41
CA LEU A 113 -14.73 -5.69 -7.68
C LEU A 113 -14.57 -4.40 -6.86
N ILE A 114 -13.55 -4.37 -6.02
CA ILE A 114 -13.13 -3.18 -5.28
C ILE A 114 -11.79 -2.73 -5.87
N THR A 115 -11.70 -1.50 -6.35
CA THR A 115 -10.44 -0.89 -6.79
C THR A 115 -10.03 0.22 -5.82
N ILE A 116 -8.73 0.39 -5.62
CA ILE A 116 -8.18 1.28 -4.60
C ILE A 116 -6.98 2.03 -5.17
N SER A 117 -7.02 3.36 -5.07
CA SER A 117 -5.85 4.21 -5.31
C SER A 117 -6.02 5.58 -4.69
N CYS A 118 -4.92 6.22 -4.28
CA CYS A 118 -4.90 7.64 -3.94
C CYS A 118 -3.95 8.44 -4.83
N THR A 119 -3.28 7.81 -5.80
CA THR A 119 -2.24 8.44 -6.62
C THR A 119 -2.70 8.83 -8.03
N GLY A 120 -3.97 8.60 -8.38
CA GLY A 120 -4.52 9.16 -9.60
C GLY A 120 -5.98 8.82 -9.84
N PHE A 121 -6.58 9.52 -10.79
CA PHE A 121 -7.98 9.38 -11.17
C PHE A 121 -8.13 9.50 -12.68
N PHE A 122 -8.92 8.62 -13.28
CA PHE A 122 -9.37 8.71 -14.66
C PHE A 122 -10.71 7.97 -14.80
N ALA A 123 -11.48 8.32 -15.82
CA ALA A 123 -12.78 7.72 -16.08
C ALA A 123 -12.97 7.52 -17.59
N PRO A 124 -13.35 6.32 -18.07
CA PRO A 124 -13.64 5.08 -17.32
C PRO A 124 -12.42 4.54 -16.55
N GLY A 125 -12.61 4.13 -15.29
CA GLY A 125 -11.50 3.81 -14.37
C GLY A 125 -10.97 2.37 -14.48
N ILE A 126 -10.03 2.02 -13.59
CA ILE A 126 -9.38 0.70 -13.50
C ILE A 126 -10.40 -0.45 -13.52
N ASP A 127 -11.50 -0.28 -12.81
CA ASP A 127 -12.58 -1.26 -12.73
C ASP A 127 -13.18 -1.60 -14.09
N TYR A 128 -13.42 -0.60 -14.95
CA TYR A 128 -13.89 -0.80 -16.32
C TYR A 128 -12.88 -1.60 -17.16
N HIS A 129 -11.60 -1.27 -17.07
CA HIS A 129 -10.54 -1.96 -17.82
C HIS A 129 -10.41 -3.43 -17.39
N LEU A 130 -10.40 -3.70 -16.08
CA LEU A 130 -10.32 -5.06 -15.56
C LEU A 130 -11.52 -5.91 -15.99
N ILE A 131 -12.74 -5.37 -15.93
CA ILE A 131 -13.95 -6.08 -16.34
C ILE A 131 -13.91 -6.49 -17.80
N ASN A 132 -13.43 -5.60 -18.68
CA ASN A 132 -13.34 -5.93 -20.10
C ASN A 132 -12.17 -6.86 -20.41
N ARG A 133 -11.01 -6.68 -19.78
CA ARG A 133 -9.83 -7.51 -20.00
C ARG A 133 -10.05 -8.97 -19.59
N PHE A 134 -10.63 -9.19 -18.41
CA PHE A 134 -10.82 -10.54 -17.85
C PHE A 134 -12.22 -11.10 -18.10
N ASN A 135 -13.04 -10.40 -18.88
CA ASN A 135 -14.43 -10.75 -19.16
C ASN A 135 -15.24 -11.06 -17.88
N PHE A 136 -15.07 -10.26 -16.83
CA PHE A 136 -15.88 -10.39 -15.62
C PHE A 136 -17.36 -10.18 -15.91
N PRO A 137 -18.27 -10.73 -15.09
CA PRO A 137 -19.71 -10.55 -15.26
C PRO A 137 -20.09 -9.08 -15.41
N LYS A 138 -20.90 -8.74 -16.41
CA LYS A 138 -21.34 -7.34 -16.62
C LYS A 138 -22.22 -6.80 -15.48
N SER A 139 -22.77 -7.69 -14.64
CA SER A 139 -23.50 -7.38 -13.42
C SER A 139 -22.63 -7.27 -12.16
N ILE A 140 -21.29 -7.36 -12.28
CA ILE A 140 -20.37 -7.27 -11.15
C ILE A 140 -20.58 -5.96 -10.39
N LYS A 141 -20.64 -6.04 -9.05
CA LYS A 141 -20.76 -4.85 -8.20
C LYS A 141 -19.40 -4.15 -8.13
N ARG A 142 -19.35 -2.87 -8.50
CA ARG A 142 -18.11 -2.09 -8.58
C ARG A 142 -18.05 -1.08 -7.43
N THR A 143 -16.90 -0.96 -6.79
CA THR A 143 -16.61 0.08 -5.80
C THR A 143 -15.20 0.59 -6.03
N HIS A 144 -15.02 1.91 -6.10
CA HIS A 144 -13.70 2.53 -6.09
C HIS A 144 -13.50 3.26 -4.77
N ILE A 145 -12.42 2.95 -4.07
CA ILE A 145 -12.00 3.62 -2.84
C ILE A 145 -10.85 4.55 -3.21
N GLY A 146 -11.21 5.81 -3.45
CA GLY A 146 -10.29 6.86 -3.88
C GLY A 146 -9.79 7.70 -2.70
N PHE A 147 -8.54 8.18 -2.79
CA PHE A 147 -8.01 9.27 -1.96
C PHE A 147 -7.97 9.05 -0.43
N MET A 148 -8.06 7.80 0.04
CA MET A 148 -7.98 7.46 1.48
C MET A 148 -6.55 7.13 1.97
N GLY A 149 -5.55 7.34 1.12
CA GLY A 149 -4.13 7.14 1.44
C GLY A 149 -3.76 5.71 1.83
N CYS A 150 -2.71 5.58 2.63
CA CYS A 150 -2.06 4.30 2.93
C CYS A 150 -2.96 3.26 3.65
N ALA A 151 -4.04 3.69 4.32
CA ALA A 151 -4.98 2.79 4.99
C ALA A 151 -6.05 2.20 4.06
N ALA A 152 -6.19 2.71 2.83
CA ALA A 152 -7.34 2.44 1.98
C ALA A 152 -7.56 0.94 1.67
N ALA A 153 -6.49 0.13 1.60
CA ALA A 153 -6.62 -1.31 1.40
C ALA A 153 -7.36 -2.00 2.57
N LEU A 154 -7.12 -1.59 3.82
CA LEU A 154 -7.85 -2.15 4.97
C LEU A 154 -9.29 -1.62 5.06
N VAL A 155 -9.56 -0.38 4.60
CA VAL A 155 -10.94 0.09 4.37
C VAL A 155 -11.66 -0.80 3.35
N GLY A 156 -10.96 -1.18 2.29
CA GLY A 156 -11.46 -2.15 1.32
C GLY A 156 -11.72 -3.52 1.93
N VAL A 157 -10.83 -4.02 2.80
CA VAL A 157 -11.05 -5.28 3.52
C VAL A 157 -12.26 -5.20 4.46
N ASN A 158 -12.49 -4.07 5.13
CA ASN A 158 -13.72 -3.86 5.89
C ASN A 158 -14.97 -3.96 4.99
N SER A 159 -14.95 -3.30 3.84
CA SER A 159 -16.04 -3.41 2.84
C SER A 159 -16.24 -4.85 2.34
N VAL A 160 -15.16 -5.64 2.20
CA VAL A 160 -15.22 -7.08 1.91
C VAL A 160 -15.89 -7.83 3.05
N TRP A 161 -15.52 -7.56 4.30
CA TRP A 161 -16.06 -8.25 5.47
C TRP A 161 -17.57 -8.04 5.60
N GLU A 162 -18.06 -6.81 5.48
CA GLU A 162 -19.48 -6.47 5.45
C GLU A 162 -20.20 -7.13 4.27
N ALA A 163 -19.59 -7.10 3.09
CA ALA A 163 -20.12 -7.74 1.89
C ALA A 163 -20.29 -9.26 2.07
N LEU A 164 -19.27 -9.96 2.56
CA LEU A 164 -19.33 -11.41 2.73
C LEU A 164 -20.31 -11.81 3.85
N SER A 165 -20.46 -10.98 4.88
CA SER A 165 -21.37 -11.23 6.01
C SER A 165 -22.84 -11.01 5.64
N SER A 166 -23.14 -10.09 4.73
CA SER A 166 -24.51 -9.76 4.30
C SER A 166 -25.12 -10.72 3.26
N HIS A 167 -24.35 -11.67 2.72
CA HIS A 167 -24.82 -12.53 1.62
C HIS A 167 -25.72 -13.72 2.01
N ASN A 168 -26.30 -13.77 3.22
CA ASN A 168 -27.26 -14.82 3.65
C ASN A 168 -26.86 -16.27 3.31
N GLY A 169 -25.56 -16.58 3.30
CA GLY A 169 -25.03 -17.90 2.94
C GLY A 169 -24.86 -18.16 1.44
N ASN A 170 -25.27 -17.24 0.56
CA ASN A 170 -24.97 -17.33 -0.88
C ASN A 170 -23.46 -17.14 -1.12
N PRO A 171 -22.85 -17.94 -2.03
CA PRO A 171 -21.47 -17.76 -2.43
C PRO A 171 -21.21 -16.33 -2.97
N SER A 172 -20.26 -15.64 -2.37
CA SER A 172 -19.76 -14.35 -2.83
C SER A 172 -18.25 -14.36 -2.90
N THR A 173 -17.73 -13.84 -4.01
CA THR A 173 -16.30 -13.72 -4.26
C THR A 173 -16.01 -12.28 -4.64
N THR A 174 -15.15 -11.64 -3.85
CA THR A 174 -14.75 -10.25 -4.04
C THR A 174 -13.28 -10.17 -4.42
N LEU A 175 -13.01 -9.54 -5.56
CA LEU A 175 -11.67 -9.16 -5.98
C LEU A 175 -11.38 -7.74 -5.48
N LEU A 176 -10.32 -7.58 -4.68
CA LEU A 176 -9.84 -6.29 -4.19
C LEU A 176 -8.49 -5.99 -4.84
N VAL A 177 -8.38 -4.85 -5.51
CA VAL A 177 -7.20 -4.47 -6.29
C VAL A 177 -6.74 -3.08 -5.87
N ALA A 178 -5.51 -2.96 -5.39
CA ALA A 178 -4.89 -1.69 -5.04
C ALA A 178 -3.73 -1.40 -5.99
N VAL A 179 -3.57 -0.14 -6.40
CA VAL A 179 -2.42 0.32 -7.18
C VAL A 179 -2.05 1.72 -6.79
N GLU A 180 -0.75 1.95 -6.64
CA GLU A 180 -0.21 3.24 -6.26
C GLU A 180 1.04 3.54 -7.06
N LEU A 181 1.08 4.73 -7.66
CA LEU A 181 2.19 5.23 -8.50
C LEU A 181 2.73 6.53 -7.89
N CYS A 182 3.28 6.44 -6.69
CA CYS A 182 3.72 7.60 -5.93
C CYS A 182 4.92 8.33 -6.57
N SER A 183 5.75 7.65 -7.36
CA SER A 183 6.88 8.26 -8.07
C SER A 183 6.44 9.34 -9.07
N LEU A 184 5.21 9.21 -9.60
CA LEU A 184 4.55 10.22 -10.44
C LEU A 184 4.22 11.50 -9.68
N HIS A 185 4.46 11.58 -8.37
CA HIS A 185 4.19 12.77 -7.53
C HIS A 185 5.45 13.31 -6.85
N LEU A 186 6.64 12.94 -7.35
CA LEU A 186 7.90 13.51 -6.90
C LEU A 186 7.86 15.04 -6.98
N GLN A 187 8.20 15.68 -5.85
CA GLN A 187 8.26 17.14 -5.70
C GLN A 187 9.71 17.63 -5.79
N THR A 188 9.97 18.77 -6.43
CA THR A 188 11.33 19.28 -6.66
C THR A 188 11.77 20.35 -5.66
N LYS A 189 10.85 20.95 -4.91
CA LYS A 189 11.19 21.93 -3.87
C LYS A 189 11.86 21.24 -2.69
N ALA A 190 13.04 21.73 -2.29
CA ALA A 190 13.85 21.18 -1.19
C ALA A 190 13.28 21.51 0.20
N THR A 191 12.09 20.98 0.53
CA THR A 191 11.56 20.98 1.90
C THR A 191 11.83 19.65 2.57
N ARG A 192 11.82 19.63 3.91
CA ARG A 192 11.97 18.39 4.69
C ARG A 192 10.95 17.32 4.25
N ASP A 193 9.69 17.70 4.15
CA ASP A 193 8.60 16.76 3.84
C ASP A 193 8.73 16.20 2.43
N ASN A 194 9.10 17.03 1.44
CA ASN A 194 9.36 16.55 0.08
C ASN A 194 10.56 15.60 0.01
N ILE A 195 11.64 15.89 0.74
CA ILE A 195 12.81 15.01 0.77
C ILE A 195 12.45 13.67 1.39
N LEU A 196 11.74 13.66 2.52
CA LEU A 196 11.28 12.42 3.15
C LEU A 196 10.32 11.64 2.23
N ALA A 197 9.35 12.33 1.61
CA ALA A 197 8.41 11.72 0.66
C ALA A 197 9.12 11.03 -0.49
N ASN A 198 10.00 11.77 -1.18
CA ASN A 198 10.73 11.30 -2.35
C ASN A 198 11.67 10.13 -2.03
N MET A 199 12.09 9.99 -0.77
CA MET A 199 12.96 8.89 -0.33
C MET A 199 12.21 7.66 0.18
N ILE A 200 10.91 7.75 0.49
CA ILE A 200 10.17 6.64 1.09
C ILE A 200 9.20 6.00 0.09
N PHE A 201 8.50 6.81 -0.71
CA PHE A 201 7.42 6.33 -1.55
C PHE A 201 7.90 5.61 -2.82
N ALA A 202 7.13 4.62 -3.23
CA ALA A 202 7.41 3.75 -4.37
C ALA A 202 6.11 3.39 -5.09
N ASP A 203 6.22 2.55 -6.12
CA ASP A 203 5.09 2.17 -6.95
C ASP A 203 4.83 0.66 -6.91
N GLY A 204 3.56 0.27 -6.98
CA GLY A 204 3.19 -1.12 -7.03
C GLY A 204 1.69 -1.36 -7.07
N ALA A 205 1.32 -2.58 -7.45
CA ALA A 205 -0.06 -3.05 -7.44
C ALA A 205 -0.17 -4.40 -6.74
N ALA A 206 -1.31 -4.63 -6.10
CA ALA A 206 -1.65 -5.89 -5.46
C ALA A 206 -3.12 -6.24 -5.68
N ALA A 207 -3.39 -7.53 -5.88
CA ALA A 207 -4.73 -8.08 -6.00
C ALA A 207 -4.93 -9.16 -4.95
N GLY A 208 -6.00 -9.06 -4.15
CA GLY A 208 -6.41 -10.05 -3.17
C GLY A 208 -7.81 -10.59 -3.49
N ILE A 209 -8.00 -11.90 -3.32
CA ILE A 209 -9.27 -12.56 -3.59
C ILE A 209 -9.88 -13.11 -2.30
N PHE A 210 -11.14 -12.74 -2.06
CA PHE A 210 -11.86 -13.08 -0.85
C PHE A 210 -13.15 -13.81 -1.18
N THR A 211 -13.49 -14.85 -0.41
CA THR A 211 -14.75 -15.58 -0.59
C THR A 211 -15.32 -16.10 0.72
N ASN A 212 -16.64 -16.32 0.76
CA ASN A 212 -17.31 -17.09 1.82
C ASN A 212 -17.57 -18.55 1.41
N LYS A 213 -17.13 -19.00 0.22
CA LYS A 213 -17.22 -20.39 -0.24
C LYS A 213 -16.24 -21.27 0.56
N ILE A 214 -16.77 -22.29 1.22
CA ILE A 214 -16.04 -23.14 2.20
C ILE A 214 -15.00 -24.06 1.52
N ASN A 215 -15.17 -24.40 0.23
CA ASN A 215 -14.29 -25.30 -0.51
C ASN A 215 -13.42 -24.55 -1.52
N SER A 216 -12.53 -23.67 -1.06
CA SER A 216 -11.57 -23.00 -1.94
C SER A 216 -10.35 -23.87 -2.28
N GLY A 217 -10.13 -24.99 -1.57
CA GLY A 217 -9.01 -25.91 -1.83
C GLY A 217 -7.62 -25.33 -1.60
N ALA A 218 -7.52 -24.15 -0.97
CA ALA A 218 -6.25 -23.49 -0.69
C ALA A 218 -5.75 -23.82 0.73
N ASP A 219 -4.43 -24.01 0.85
CA ASP A 219 -3.77 -24.53 2.06
C ASP A 219 -3.67 -23.50 3.21
N HIS A 220 -3.72 -22.20 2.90
CA HIS A 220 -3.47 -21.12 3.85
C HIS A 220 -4.52 -20.01 3.73
N LEU A 221 -5.60 -20.14 4.49
CA LEU A 221 -6.74 -19.22 4.46
C LEU A 221 -6.77 -18.32 5.68
N LEU A 222 -6.98 -17.02 5.47
CA LEU A 222 -7.22 -16.07 6.55
C LEU A 222 -8.69 -15.66 6.59
N LYS A 223 -9.41 -16.10 7.62
CA LYS A 223 -10.78 -15.63 7.89
C LYS A 223 -10.73 -14.27 8.57
N ILE A 224 -11.43 -13.27 8.03
CA ILE A 224 -11.64 -11.98 8.70
C ILE A 224 -12.56 -12.22 9.90
N ILE A 225 -12.10 -11.82 11.09
CA ILE A 225 -12.84 -11.90 12.35
C ILE A 225 -13.54 -10.57 12.62
N SER A 226 -12.81 -9.47 12.54
CA SER A 226 -13.32 -8.12 12.74
C SER A 226 -12.51 -7.11 11.91
N ALA A 227 -13.11 -5.94 11.67
CA ALA A 227 -12.47 -4.78 11.06
C ALA A 227 -12.95 -3.51 11.78
N HIS A 228 -12.01 -2.62 12.09
CA HIS A 228 -12.26 -1.40 12.86
C HIS A 228 -11.58 -0.20 12.22
N SER A 229 -12.33 0.91 12.13
CA SER A 229 -11.86 2.22 11.67
C SER A 229 -11.84 3.21 12.83
N ILE A 230 -10.74 3.94 12.98
CA ILE A 230 -10.52 4.92 14.05
C ILE A 230 -10.06 6.24 13.43
N LEU A 231 -10.75 7.32 13.76
CA LEU A 231 -10.34 8.69 13.46
C LEU A 231 -9.76 9.33 14.72
N PHE A 232 -8.58 9.92 14.62
CA PHE A 232 -7.94 10.60 15.74
C PHE A 232 -8.50 12.03 15.86
N GLU A 233 -8.71 12.51 17.07
CA GLU A 233 -9.19 13.88 17.28
C GLU A 233 -8.13 14.91 16.86
N ASN A 234 -8.57 16.01 16.25
CA ASN A 234 -7.73 17.17 15.89
C ASN A 234 -6.42 16.79 15.18
N SER A 235 -6.51 15.93 14.16
CA SER A 235 -5.35 15.23 13.61
C SER A 235 -5.05 15.53 12.13
N SER A 236 -5.75 16.51 11.54
CA SER A 236 -5.73 16.81 10.11
C SER A 236 -4.38 17.34 9.60
N GLU A 237 -3.55 17.88 10.49
CA GLU A 237 -2.20 18.38 10.22
C GLU A 237 -1.11 17.29 10.21
N TYR A 238 -1.41 16.07 10.67
CA TYR A 238 -0.37 15.04 10.80
C TYR A 238 -0.09 14.31 9.49
N MET A 239 -1.11 14.12 8.66
CA MET A 239 -0.98 13.45 7.37
C MET A 239 -2.01 14.01 6.39
N GLY A 240 -1.53 14.50 5.26
CA GLY A 240 -2.36 15.15 4.24
C GLY A 240 -1.94 14.79 2.83
N TRP A 241 -2.91 14.88 1.92
CA TRP A 241 -2.74 14.62 0.50
C TRP A 241 -3.64 15.58 -0.27
N LYS A 242 -3.05 16.47 -1.08
CA LYS A 242 -3.79 17.54 -1.80
C LYS A 242 -3.43 17.52 -3.28
N ILE A 243 -4.39 17.86 -4.14
CA ILE A 243 -4.13 17.97 -5.58
C ILE A 243 -3.57 19.37 -5.86
N GLY A 244 -2.34 19.43 -6.38
CA GLY A 244 -1.72 20.66 -6.87
C GLY A 244 -1.72 20.72 -8.41
N ASN A 245 -1.09 21.75 -8.96
CA ASN A 245 -0.91 21.91 -10.42
C ASN A 245 0.23 21.05 -10.99
N PHE A 246 1.12 20.54 -10.13
CA PHE A 246 2.32 19.78 -10.50
C PHE A 246 2.41 18.45 -9.76
N GLY A 247 1.30 17.72 -9.74
CA GLY A 247 1.12 16.48 -9.00
C GLY A 247 0.43 16.69 -7.65
N PHE A 248 0.40 15.62 -6.87
CA PHE A 248 -0.22 15.59 -5.56
C PHE A 248 0.81 15.93 -4.49
N GLU A 249 0.40 16.76 -3.54
CA GLU A 249 1.24 17.34 -2.51
C GLU A 249 0.99 16.61 -1.18
N MET A 250 2.06 16.01 -0.65
CA MET A 250 2.02 15.34 0.64
C MET A 250 2.32 16.29 1.77
N MET A 251 1.67 16.02 2.90
CA MET A 251 2.06 16.53 4.20
C MET A 251 2.30 15.36 5.14
N LEU A 252 3.44 15.37 5.83
CA LEU A 252 3.80 14.35 6.80
C LEU A 252 4.45 15.01 8.03
N SER A 253 3.73 15.00 9.14
CA SER A 253 4.25 15.56 10.39
C SER A 253 5.32 14.68 11.02
N SER A 254 6.34 15.32 11.59
CA SER A 254 7.37 14.66 12.40
C SER A 254 6.82 14.07 13.70
N GLU A 255 5.61 14.43 14.12
CA GLU A 255 4.96 13.92 15.33
C GLU A 255 4.29 12.55 15.14
N LEU A 256 4.12 12.07 13.90
CA LEU A 256 3.46 10.80 13.62
C LEU A 256 4.02 9.60 14.40
N PRO A 257 5.35 9.39 14.48
CA PRO A 257 5.90 8.28 15.27
C PRO A 257 5.51 8.36 16.75
N LYS A 258 5.41 9.56 17.32
CA LYS A 258 5.03 9.76 18.72
C LYS A 258 3.55 9.42 18.93
N ILE A 259 2.67 9.92 18.06
CA ILE A 259 1.22 9.63 18.11
C ILE A 259 0.94 8.13 17.98
N ILE A 260 1.68 7.46 17.12
CA ILE A 260 1.55 6.01 16.95
C ILE A 260 1.93 5.27 18.23
N LEU A 261 3.04 5.65 18.85
CA LEU A 261 3.52 5.05 20.08
C LEU A 261 2.56 5.30 21.27
N GLU A 262 2.15 6.55 21.45
CA GLU A 262 1.43 7.00 22.65
C GLU A 262 -0.09 6.81 22.55
N THR A 263 -0.66 6.73 21.34
CA THR A 263 -2.10 6.70 21.13
C THR A 263 -2.55 5.52 20.27
N ALA A 264 -1.93 5.29 19.11
CA ALA A 264 -2.40 4.23 18.20
C ALA A 264 -2.20 2.83 18.78
N ALA A 265 -1.00 2.51 19.28
CA ALA A 265 -0.70 1.19 19.83
C ALA A 265 -1.58 0.82 21.04
N PRO A 266 -1.81 1.70 22.04
CA PRO A 266 -2.81 1.45 23.08
C PRO A 266 -4.22 1.21 22.55
N ASN A 267 -4.65 1.95 21.53
CA ASN A 267 -5.97 1.75 20.91
C ASN A 267 -6.10 0.40 20.22
N VAL A 268 -5.06 -0.09 19.55
CA VAL A 268 -5.02 -1.46 19.00
C VAL A 268 -5.23 -2.49 20.11
N ILE A 269 -4.53 -2.36 21.24
CA ILE A 269 -4.70 -3.28 22.39
C ILE A 269 -6.14 -3.25 22.90
N ASN A 270 -6.74 -2.07 23.03
CA ASN A 270 -8.12 -1.92 23.46
C ASN A 270 -9.11 -2.58 22.49
N ILE A 271 -8.87 -2.48 21.18
CA ILE A 271 -9.69 -3.14 20.14
C ILE A 271 -9.59 -4.66 20.29
N LEU A 272 -8.38 -5.20 20.41
CA LEU A 272 -8.15 -6.64 20.56
C LEU A 272 -8.83 -7.18 21.82
N ASN A 273 -8.73 -6.47 22.94
CA ASN A 273 -9.41 -6.82 24.18
C ASN A 273 -10.94 -6.86 24.05
N LYS A 274 -11.53 -5.93 23.27
CA LYS A 274 -12.99 -5.93 22.98
C LYS A 274 -13.41 -7.13 22.14
N GLU A 275 -12.54 -7.59 21.25
CA GLU A 275 -12.72 -8.82 20.48
C GLU A 275 -12.38 -10.10 21.28
N GLY A 276 -12.00 -9.96 22.55
CA GLY A 276 -11.66 -11.09 23.43
C GLY A 276 -10.35 -11.79 23.05
N VAL A 277 -9.42 -11.07 22.40
CA VAL A 277 -8.11 -11.60 21.98
C VAL A 277 -6.99 -10.85 22.70
N ASP A 278 -6.13 -11.57 23.41
CA ASP A 278 -4.93 -10.98 23.99
C ASP A 278 -3.91 -10.69 22.87
N LYS A 279 -3.28 -9.51 22.91
CA LYS A 279 -2.20 -9.13 21.97
C LYS A 279 -1.12 -10.22 21.87
N ASN A 280 -0.81 -10.89 22.97
CA ASN A 280 0.24 -11.93 23.03
C ASN A 280 -0.17 -13.23 22.31
N ASP A 281 -1.45 -13.43 22.03
CA ASP A 281 -1.94 -14.55 21.21
C ASP A 281 -1.79 -14.30 19.70
N ILE A 282 -1.47 -13.06 19.31
CA ILE A 282 -1.26 -12.69 17.91
C ILE A 282 0.16 -13.06 17.49
N LYS A 283 0.25 -14.13 16.70
CA LYS A 283 1.51 -14.62 16.16
C LYS A 283 1.99 -13.78 14.96
N HIS A 284 1.07 -13.29 14.14
CA HIS A 284 1.39 -12.62 12.89
C HIS A 284 0.93 -11.16 12.90
N TRP A 285 1.81 -10.24 12.53
CA TRP A 285 1.53 -8.81 12.47
C TRP A 285 1.81 -8.28 11.06
N ALA A 286 0.74 -7.86 10.37
CA ALA A 286 0.85 -7.15 9.11
C ALA A 286 0.80 -5.65 9.39
N LEU A 287 1.97 -5.01 9.51
CA LEU A 287 2.04 -3.57 9.79
C LEU A 287 2.32 -2.84 8.48
N HIS A 288 1.52 -1.82 8.18
CA HIS A 288 1.77 -1.00 7.00
C HIS A 288 3.17 -0.37 7.08
N PRO A 289 4.05 -0.61 6.09
CA PRO A 289 5.42 -0.12 6.10
C PRO A 289 5.48 1.35 5.65
N GLY A 290 4.87 2.24 6.43
CA GLY A 290 4.80 3.68 6.12
C GLY A 290 6.17 4.38 6.16
N GLY A 291 7.16 3.72 6.77
CA GLY A 291 8.53 4.16 6.95
C GLY A 291 9.14 3.50 8.19
N ARG A 292 10.46 3.50 8.32
CA ARG A 292 11.15 2.86 9.45
C ARG A 292 10.64 3.34 10.81
N ALA A 293 10.52 4.65 11.00
CA ALA A 293 10.08 5.24 12.27
C ALA A 293 8.66 4.81 12.67
N ILE A 294 7.77 4.58 11.70
CA ILE A 294 6.41 4.09 11.91
C ILE A 294 6.44 2.66 12.46
N LEU A 295 7.22 1.78 11.83
CA LEU A 295 7.41 0.40 12.28
C LEU A 295 8.06 0.32 13.65
N ASP A 296 9.08 1.15 13.90
CA ASP A 296 9.78 1.21 15.19
C ASP A 296 8.83 1.66 16.32
N SER A 297 7.97 2.66 16.06
CA SER A 297 6.95 3.10 17.02
C SER A 297 5.87 2.05 17.30
N LEU A 298 5.37 1.36 16.27
CA LEU A 298 4.43 0.25 16.46
C LEU A 298 5.08 -0.90 17.23
N GLN A 299 6.31 -1.28 16.86
CA GLN A 299 7.06 -2.33 17.55
C GLN A 299 7.19 -2.02 19.03
N LYS A 300 7.61 -0.80 19.37
CA LYS A 300 7.79 -0.38 20.77
C LYS A 300 6.45 -0.32 21.51
N GLY A 301 5.43 0.30 20.91
CA GLY A 301 4.12 0.50 21.55
C GLY A 301 3.36 -0.80 21.77
N LEU A 302 3.47 -1.74 20.83
CA LEU A 302 2.86 -3.06 20.91
C LEU A 302 3.80 -4.11 21.54
N GLN A 303 5.03 -3.74 21.90
CA GLN A 303 6.05 -4.62 22.46
C GLN A 303 6.24 -5.90 21.62
N LEU A 304 6.44 -5.72 20.32
CA LEU A 304 6.61 -6.82 19.37
C LEU A 304 8.07 -7.24 19.27
N SER A 305 8.30 -8.54 19.04
CA SER A 305 9.64 -9.06 18.76
C SER A 305 10.11 -8.66 17.36
N ASP A 306 11.42 -8.67 17.13
CA ASP A 306 11.98 -8.41 15.79
C ASP A 306 11.42 -9.39 14.75
N GLU A 307 11.21 -10.65 15.14
CA GLU A 307 10.63 -11.68 14.27
C GLU A 307 9.21 -11.31 13.79
N GLN A 308 8.39 -10.71 14.64
CA GLN A 308 7.04 -10.26 14.28
C GLN A 308 7.07 -9.10 13.28
N LEU A 309 8.16 -8.33 13.21
CA LEU A 309 8.31 -7.21 12.28
C LEU A 309 8.88 -7.61 10.92
N ILE A 310 9.50 -8.79 10.80
CA ILE A 310 10.20 -9.21 9.57
C ILE A 310 9.33 -9.00 8.32
N PRO A 311 8.07 -9.44 8.23
CA PRO A 311 7.28 -9.27 6.99
C PRO A 311 7.14 -7.80 6.58
N SER A 312 6.90 -6.92 7.54
CA SER A 312 6.70 -5.49 7.28
C SER A 312 8.03 -4.80 6.93
N ARG A 313 9.13 -5.17 7.60
CA ARG A 313 10.47 -4.64 7.31
C ARG A 313 11.03 -5.14 5.98
N GLU A 314 10.76 -6.38 5.60
CA GLU A 314 11.15 -6.94 4.30
C GLU A 314 10.44 -6.24 3.15
N VAL A 315 9.13 -5.96 3.29
CA VAL A 315 8.40 -5.19 2.28
C VAL A 315 8.96 -3.77 2.18
N LEU A 316 9.19 -3.09 3.31
CA LEU A 316 9.82 -1.77 3.31
C LEU A 316 11.19 -1.80 2.62
N ARG A 317 12.04 -2.77 2.97
CA ARG A 317 13.41 -2.88 2.47
C ARG A 317 13.46 -3.07 0.95
N ASN A 318 12.60 -3.95 0.42
CA ASN A 318 12.68 -4.39 -0.97
C ASN A 318 11.75 -3.62 -1.92
N TYR A 319 10.76 -2.89 -1.41
CA TYR A 319 9.78 -2.20 -2.24
C TYR A 319 9.54 -0.73 -1.85
N GLY A 320 9.92 -0.31 -0.65
CA GLY A 320 9.55 1.00 -0.11
C GLY A 320 8.07 1.09 0.27
N ASN A 321 7.55 2.31 0.41
CA ASN A 321 6.15 2.56 0.72
C ASN A 321 5.33 2.76 -0.58
N MET A 322 4.57 1.75 -0.97
CA MET A 322 3.64 1.76 -2.12
C MET A 322 2.23 2.19 -1.69
N SER A 323 2.13 3.11 -0.73
CA SER A 323 0.86 3.57 -0.13
C SER A 323 -0.08 2.40 0.19
N SER A 324 -1.34 2.43 -0.24
CA SER A 324 -2.37 1.44 0.07
C SER A 324 -2.01 0.01 -0.36
N ALA A 325 -1.23 -0.17 -1.43
CA ALA A 325 -0.82 -1.50 -1.89
C ALA A 325 0.13 -2.20 -0.90
N SER A 326 0.88 -1.46 -0.10
CA SER A 326 1.94 -2.00 0.77
C SER A 326 1.45 -3.04 1.76
N ILE A 327 0.26 -2.83 2.37
CA ILE A 327 -0.26 -3.77 3.37
C ILE A 327 -0.62 -5.13 2.74
N LEU A 328 -1.02 -5.14 1.46
CA LEU A 328 -1.28 -6.38 0.73
C LEU A 328 0.02 -7.13 0.40
N PHE A 329 1.13 -6.42 0.14
CA PHE A 329 2.45 -7.05 0.03
C PHE A 329 2.87 -7.68 1.37
N VAL A 330 2.62 -7.02 2.50
CA VAL A 330 2.94 -7.58 3.83
C VAL A 330 2.09 -8.81 4.13
N LEU A 331 0.78 -8.76 3.84
CA LEU A 331 -0.09 -9.92 4.00
C LEU A 331 0.35 -11.08 3.10
N LYS A 332 0.77 -10.81 1.86
CA LYS A 332 1.34 -11.83 0.97
C LYS A 332 2.60 -12.47 1.56
N GLU A 333 3.51 -11.65 2.09
CA GLU A 333 4.73 -12.12 2.75
C GLU A 333 4.41 -13.07 3.92
N ILE A 334 3.39 -12.75 4.71
CA ILE A 334 2.90 -13.62 5.79
C ILE A 334 2.32 -14.93 5.23
N ILE A 335 1.45 -14.85 4.20
CA ILE A 335 0.77 -16.03 3.65
C ILE A 335 1.74 -16.98 2.95
N HIS A 336 2.78 -16.47 2.26
CA HIS A 336 3.66 -17.29 1.43
C HIS A 336 4.97 -17.69 2.12
N ASN A 337 5.49 -16.87 3.03
CA ASN A 337 6.83 -17.08 3.60
C ASN A 337 6.84 -17.31 5.11
N ARG A 338 5.65 -17.35 5.76
CA ARG A 338 5.53 -17.69 7.19
C ARG A 338 4.68 -18.94 7.35
N LYS A 339 4.94 -19.66 8.44
CA LYS A 339 4.12 -20.81 8.84
C LYS A 339 2.85 -20.30 9.52
N LEU A 340 1.73 -20.36 8.81
CA LEU A 340 0.41 -20.07 9.35
C LEU A 340 -0.23 -21.36 9.88
N ASN A 341 -0.21 -21.57 11.20
CA ASN A 341 -0.91 -22.71 11.79
C ASN A 341 -2.39 -22.39 11.98
N LYS A 342 -3.24 -23.40 11.76
CA LYS A 342 -4.68 -23.28 11.99
C LYS A 342 -4.98 -22.78 13.39
N GLY A 343 -5.86 -21.77 13.49
CA GLY A 343 -6.26 -21.14 14.74
C GLY A 343 -5.42 -19.95 15.17
N GLU A 344 -4.26 -19.70 14.55
CA GLU A 344 -3.42 -18.53 14.85
C GLU A 344 -4.06 -17.23 14.34
N TYR A 345 -3.85 -16.16 15.10
CA TYR A 345 -4.31 -14.81 14.73
C TYR A 345 -3.24 -14.06 13.92
N CYS A 346 -3.74 -13.26 12.97
CA CYS A 346 -2.96 -12.26 12.24
C CYS A 346 -3.66 -10.90 12.36
N CYS A 347 -2.97 -9.87 12.83
CA CYS A 347 -3.51 -8.52 12.95
C CYS A 347 -2.88 -7.59 11.92
N ALA A 348 -3.71 -6.93 11.12
CA ALA A 348 -3.26 -5.95 10.12
C ALA A 348 -3.58 -4.53 10.58
N ILE A 349 -2.60 -3.62 10.47
CA ILE A 349 -2.74 -2.21 10.88
C ILE A 349 -2.21 -1.31 9.77
N ALA A 350 -2.99 -0.29 9.41
CA ALA A 350 -2.56 0.76 8.49
C ALA A 350 -3.06 2.14 8.93
N PHE A 351 -2.34 3.18 8.53
CA PHE A 351 -2.66 4.58 8.84
C PHE A 351 -2.94 5.36 7.56
N GLY A 352 -3.82 6.35 7.61
CA GLY A 352 -4.16 7.20 6.47
C GLY A 352 -4.33 8.68 6.86
N PRO A 353 -4.52 9.57 5.87
CA PRO A 353 -4.83 10.98 6.10
C PRO A 353 -6.04 11.14 7.01
N GLY A 354 -5.96 12.06 7.97
CA GLY A 354 -6.99 12.21 8.98
C GLY A 354 -6.46 12.78 10.27
N LEU A 355 -5.53 12.15 10.99
CA LEU A 355 -4.99 10.79 10.93
C LEU A 355 -6.09 9.74 11.16
N THR A 356 -6.14 8.71 10.32
CA THR A 356 -6.98 7.52 10.49
C THR A 356 -6.14 6.28 10.76
N MET A 357 -6.72 5.29 11.43
CA MET A 357 -6.15 3.96 11.62
C MET A 357 -7.20 2.90 11.32
N GLU A 358 -6.81 1.93 10.51
CA GLU A 358 -7.60 0.73 10.22
C GLU A 358 -6.93 -0.47 10.88
N VAL A 359 -7.75 -1.30 11.54
CA VAL A 359 -7.30 -2.54 12.20
C VAL A 359 -8.18 -3.69 11.73
N VAL A 360 -7.58 -4.73 11.16
CA VAL A 360 -8.29 -5.93 10.73
C VAL A 360 -7.70 -7.14 11.43
N LEU A 361 -8.55 -7.89 12.13
CA LEU A 361 -8.17 -9.15 12.77
C LEU A 361 -8.53 -10.32 11.86
N PHE A 362 -7.56 -11.17 11.58
CA PHE A 362 -7.71 -12.40 10.83
C PHE A 362 -7.39 -13.62 11.71
N LYS A 363 -7.93 -14.77 11.32
CA LYS A 363 -7.60 -16.08 11.90
C LYS A 363 -7.31 -17.09 10.80
N ALA A 364 -6.22 -17.83 10.93
CA ALA A 364 -5.89 -18.94 10.03
C ALA A 364 -6.91 -20.09 10.23
N VAL A 365 -7.48 -20.64 9.15
CA VAL A 365 -8.57 -21.65 9.20
C VAL A 365 -8.26 -22.96 8.51
#